data_AF-A0AAW2JM60-F1
#
_entry.id   AF-A0AAW2JM60-F1
#
_cell.length_a   1.000
_cell.length_b   1.000
_cell.length_c   1.000
_cell.angle_alpha   90.00
_cell.angle_beta   90.00
_cell.angle_gamma   90.00
#
_symmetry.space_group_name_H-M   'P 1'
#
loop_
_entity.id
_entity.type
_entity.pdbx_description
1 polymer ?
#
loop_
_entity_poly.entity_id
_entity_poly.type
_entity_poly.pdbx_seq_one_letter_code
_entity_poly.pdbx_strand_id
1 'polypeptide(L)'
;MSEVCGTSSDIRLAMQEFHSCIVNPGLITLPMQGCTFTWHNRTDNDRSLWKCLDRMLVNDVLLSQWPNCYYLTLTPRTSGHSPLVTCGESSIQNGSMFRFDNYLATSPDFIPAVQNVWQHHIVGTTMYAVTRKLMALEPVFRA
;
A
#
# COMPACT_ATOMS: atom_id res chain seq x y z
N MET A 1 -18.03 16.25 -4.39
CA MET A 1 -16.72 15.90 -4.97
C MET A 1 -17.02 15.31 -6.35
N SER A 2 -16.89 16.11 -7.41
CA SER A 2 -17.32 15.71 -8.77
C SER A 2 -16.28 14.80 -9.38
N GLU A 3 -16.61 13.52 -9.53
CA GLU A 3 -15.83 12.56 -10.30
C GLU A 3 -15.87 12.99 -11.77
N VAL A 4 -14.75 13.50 -12.30
CA VAL A 4 -14.64 13.87 -13.71
C VAL A 4 -14.07 12.70 -14.48
N CYS A 5 -14.85 12.16 -15.41
CA CYS A 5 -14.47 11.00 -16.21
C CYS A 5 -14.35 11.33 -17.71
N GLY A 6 -13.46 10.62 -18.40
CA GLY A 6 -13.12 10.84 -19.82
C GLY A 6 -14.29 10.61 -20.79
N THR A 7 -14.08 10.94 -22.07
CA THR A 7 -15.14 11.14 -23.07
C THR A 7 -15.68 9.85 -23.75
N SER A 8 -15.60 8.67 -23.13
CA SER A 8 -16.07 7.40 -23.75
C SER A 8 -17.46 6.98 -23.26
N SER A 9 -18.30 6.44 -24.17
CA SER A 9 -19.68 6.02 -23.91
C SER A 9 -19.82 4.82 -22.96
N ASP A 10 -18.79 3.99 -22.84
CA ASP A 10 -18.71 2.78 -22.00
C ASP A 10 -18.50 3.08 -20.49
N ILE A 11 -18.16 4.33 -20.18
CA ILE A 11 -17.71 4.72 -18.84
C ILE A 11 -18.84 4.74 -17.81
N ARG A 12 -20.08 5.05 -18.23
CA ARG A 12 -21.21 5.13 -17.28
C ARG A 12 -21.51 3.76 -16.68
N LEU A 13 -21.44 2.71 -17.49
CA LEU A 13 -21.64 1.34 -17.02
C LEU A 13 -20.50 0.93 -16.09
N ALA A 14 -19.25 1.16 -16.48
CA ALA A 14 -18.09 0.87 -15.64
C ALA A 14 -18.15 1.59 -14.27
N MET A 15 -18.62 2.85 -14.23
CA MET A 15 -18.81 3.59 -12.98
C MET A 15 -19.94 3.01 -12.12
N GLN A 16 -21.03 2.53 -12.73
CA GLN A 16 -22.11 1.85 -12.01
C GLN A 16 -21.66 0.50 -11.44
N GLU A 17 -20.89 -0.26 -12.21
CA GLU A 17 -20.30 -1.52 -11.77
C GLU A 17 -19.30 -1.28 -10.62
N PHE A 18 -18.41 -0.30 -10.75
CA PHE A 18 -17.49 0.08 -9.69
C PHE A 18 -18.23 0.50 -8.42
N HIS A 19 -19.28 1.31 -8.54
CA HIS A 19 -20.11 1.70 -7.40
C HIS A 19 -20.77 0.48 -6.74
N SER A 20 -21.32 -0.43 -7.54
CA SER A 20 -21.94 -1.67 -7.06
C SER A 20 -20.93 -2.55 -6.32
N CYS A 21 -19.69 -2.65 -6.82
CA CYS A 21 -18.61 -3.38 -6.16
C CYS A 21 -18.21 -2.80 -4.80
N ILE A 22 -18.49 -1.52 -4.53
CA ILE A 22 -18.27 -0.89 -3.22
C ILE A 22 -19.47 -1.12 -2.31
N VAL A 23 -20.69 -0.87 -2.81
CA VAL A 23 -21.91 -0.88 -2.01
C VAL A 23 -22.34 -2.30 -1.63
N ASN A 24 -22.29 -3.26 -2.57
CA ASN A 24 -22.75 -4.63 -2.34
C ASN A 24 -22.06 -5.34 -1.16
N PRO A 25 -20.72 -5.24 -0.99
CA PRO A 25 -20.06 -5.78 0.20
C PRO A 25 -20.13 -4.87 1.44
N GLY A 26 -20.82 -3.72 1.37
CA GLY A 26 -20.92 -2.77 2.48
C GLY A 26 -19.63 -2.02 2.78
N LEU A 27 -18.79 -1.76 1.77
CA LEU A 27 -17.55 -1.01 1.96
C LEU A 27 -17.84 0.49 2.13
N ILE A 28 -17.12 1.10 3.06
CA ILE A 28 -17.25 2.49 3.45
C ILE A 28 -15.97 3.21 3.03
N THR A 29 -16.11 4.37 2.37
CA THR A 29 -14.97 5.22 2.04
C THR A 29 -14.52 5.99 3.26
N LEU A 30 -13.24 5.86 3.62
CA LEU A 30 -12.66 6.64 4.71
C LEU A 30 -12.57 8.13 4.35
N PRO A 31 -12.66 9.04 5.32
CA PRO A 31 -12.42 10.45 5.08
C PRO A 31 -10.95 10.69 4.68
N MET A 32 -10.75 11.47 3.62
CA MET A 32 -9.43 11.89 3.14
C MET A 32 -9.03 13.22 3.77
N GLN A 33 -7.76 13.34 4.17
CA GLN A 33 -7.13 14.57 4.63
C GLN A 33 -5.83 14.86 3.86
N GLY A 34 -5.34 16.10 3.91
CA GLY A 34 -4.13 16.52 3.21
C GLY A 34 -4.40 16.95 1.77
N CYS A 35 -3.56 16.50 0.82
CA CYS A 35 -3.69 16.88 -0.59
C CYS A 35 -5.01 16.38 -1.19
N THR A 36 -5.68 17.24 -1.96
CA THR A 36 -6.98 16.95 -2.59
C THR A 36 -6.91 15.99 -3.78
N PHE A 37 -5.71 15.70 -4.28
CA PHE A 37 -5.49 14.88 -5.47
C PHE A 37 -4.51 13.76 -5.19
N THR A 38 -4.83 12.58 -5.70
CA THR A 38 -4.02 11.36 -5.53
C THR A 38 -3.18 11.06 -6.76
N TRP A 39 -3.42 11.77 -7.87
CA TRP A 39 -2.71 11.57 -9.12
C TRP A 39 -2.45 12.89 -9.87
N HIS A 40 -1.28 12.97 -10.49
CA HIS A 40 -0.85 14.03 -11.39
C HIS A 40 -0.17 13.45 -12.63
N ASN A 41 -0.44 14.03 -13.80
CA ASN A 41 0.14 13.57 -15.07
C ASN A 41 1.60 14.04 -15.32
N ARG A 42 2.23 14.70 -14.33
CA ARG A 42 3.63 15.16 -14.36
C ARG A 42 3.97 16.12 -15.48
N THR A 43 2.95 16.80 -16.01
CA THR A 43 3.14 17.80 -17.05
C THR A 43 3.09 19.18 -16.42
N ASP A 44 4.11 20.00 -16.67
CA ASP A 44 4.23 21.37 -16.15
C ASP A 44 3.92 22.40 -17.25
N ASN A 45 2.75 22.27 -17.85
CA ASN A 45 2.23 23.20 -18.87
C ASN A 45 0.70 23.25 -18.79
N ASP A 46 0.06 23.90 -19.76
CA ASP A 46 -1.41 24.04 -19.83
C ASP A 46 -2.19 22.71 -19.87
N ARG A 47 -1.50 21.57 -20.05
CA ARG A 47 -2.05 20.21 -19.98
C ARG A 47 -1.83 19.55 -18.61
N SER A 48 -1.39 20.29 -17.60
CA SER A 48 -1.24 19.78 -16.22
C SER A 48 -2.60 19.30 -15.70
N LEU A 49 -2.68 18.02 -15.31
CA LEU A 49 -3.92 17.39 -14.85
C LEU A 49 -3.73 16.76 -13.48
N TRP A 50 -4.61 17.15 -12.55
CA TRP A 50 -4.69 16.60 -11.20
C TRP A 50 -6.01 15.86 -11.04
N LYS A 51 -5.97 14.63 -10.53
CA LYS A 51 -7.15 13.77 -10.34
C LYS A 51 -7.11 13.08 -8.98
N CYS A 52 -8.29 12.80 -8.43
CA CYS A 52 -8.44 11.89 -7.30
C CYS A 52 -8.88 10.53 -7.84
N LEU A 53 -7.92 9.61 -8.00
CA LEU A 53 -8.13 8.26 -8.55
C LEU A 53 -8.11 7.17 -7.46
N ASP A 54 -7.51 7.47 -6.32
CA ASP A 54 -7.26 6.51 -5.25
C ASP A 54 -8.17 6.82 -4.05
N ARG A 55 -8.73 5.77 -3.43
CA ARG A 55 -9.58 5.86 -2.23
C ARG A 55 -9.28 4.69 -1.30
N MET A 56 -9.36 4.92 0.01
CA MET A 56 -9.29 3.84 0.99
C MET A 56 -10.70 3.43 1.40
N LEU A 57 -11.00 2.15 1.18
CA LEU A 57 -12.28 1.52 1.48
C LEU A 57 -12.09 0.54 2.64
N VAL A 58 -12.99 0.56 3.60
CA VAL A 58 -12.97 -0.32 4.77
C VAL A 58 -14.32 -0.98 4.98
N ASN A 59 -14.36 -2.10 5.69
CA ASN A 59 -15.61 -2.68 6.15
C ASN A 59 -15.99 -2.12 7.53
N ASP A 60 -17.20 -2.48 7.96
CA ASP A 60 -17.76 -2.18 9.27
C ASP A 60 -16.91 -2.72 10.43
N VAL A 61 -16.30 -3.90 10.27
CA VAL A 61 -15.42 -4.50 11.28
C VAL A 61 -14.23 -3.59 11.59
N LEU A 62 -13.52 -3.09 10.58
CA LEU A 62 -12.40 -2.17 10.80
C LEU A 62 -12.87 -0.83 11.36
N LEU A 63 -13.98 -0.29 10.84
CA LEU A 63 -14.53 0.98 11.32
C LEU A 63 -14.97 0.90 12.78
N SER A 64 -15.45 -0.26 13.24
CA SER A 64 -15.79 -0.49 14.65
C SER A 64 -14.56 -0.47 15.57
N GLN A 65 -13.40 -0.91 15.05
CA GLN A 65 -12.14 -0.90 15.78
C GLN A 65 -11.52 0.50 15.77
N TRP A 66 -11.54 1.20 14.64
CA TRP A 66 -10.99 2.54 14.47
C TRP A 66 -12.08 3.53 14.02
N PRO A 67 -12.99 3.94 14.92
CA PRO A 67 -14.16 4.75 14.55
C PRO A 67 -13.79 6.13 14.00
N ASN A 68 -12.62 6.65 14.39
CA ASN A 68 -12.11 7.95 13.95
C ASN A 68 -11.01 7.81 12.88
N CYS A 69 -10.91 6.68 12.18
CA CYS A 69 -9.89 6.53 11.15
C CYS A 69 -10.16 7.40 9.91
N TYR A 70 -9.07 7.84 9.31
CA TYR A 70 -9.01 8.64 8.09
C TYR A 70 -7.76 8.24 7.31
N TYR A 71 -7.54 8.80 6.13
CA TYR A 71 -6.26 8.66 5.45
C TYR A 71 -5.70 9.99 4.98
N LEU A 72 -4.38 10.11 5.02
CA LEU A 72 -3.63 11.25 4.52
C LEU A 72 -3.13 10.97 3.12
N THR A 73 -3.28 11.94 2.24
CA THR A 73 -2.61 11.99 0.94
C THR A 73 -1.32 12.78 1.08
N LEU A 74 -0.18 12.12 0.90
CA LEU A 74 1.16 12.71 1.00
C LEU A 74 1.62 13.29 -0.33
N THR A 75 2.58 14.22 -0.28
CA THR A 75 3.16 14.82 -1.48
C THR A 75 3.84 13.76 -2.37
N PRO A 76 3.48 13.65 -3.66
CA PRO A 76 4.12 12.72 -4.58
C PRO A 76 5.57 13.11 -4.80
N ARG A 77 6.47 12.11 -4.87
CA ARG A 77 7.92 12.34 -5.09
C ARG A 77 8.38 11.78 -6.44
N THR A 78 8.20 10.48 -6.66
CA THR A 78 8.81 9.76 -7.78
C THR A 78 7.83 9.12 -8.74
N SER A 79 6.56 8.95 -8.38
CA SER A 79 5.47 8.58 -9.29
C SER A 79 4.46 9.73 -9.47
N GLY A 80 3.58 9.60 -10.47
CA GLY A 80 2.43 10.50 -10.63
C GLY A 80 1.38 10.31 -9.52
N HIS A 81 1.53 9.28 -8.68
CA HIS A 81 0.62 8.99 -7.58
C HIS A 81 1.15 9.56 -6.25
N SER A 82 0.22 10.07 -5.46
CA SER A 82 0.44 10.52 -4.09
C SER A 82 0.31 9.33 -3.14
N PRO A 83 1.27 9.05 -2.26
CA PRO A 83 1.14 7.99 -1.26
C PRO A 83 -0.06 8.23 -0.33
N LEU A 84 -0.82 7.18 -0.03
CA LEU A 84 -1.91 7.22 0.94
C LEU A 84 -1.51 6.53 2.24
N VAL A 85 -1.78 7.15 3.37
CA VAL A 85 -1.45 6.63 4.71
C VAL A 85 -2.69 6.61 5.57
N THR A 86 -3.08 5.44 6.06
CA THR A 86 -4.16 5.33 7.06
C THR A 86 -3.71 5.90 8.40
N CYS A 87 -4.60 6.65 9.03
CA CYS A 87 -4.43 7.19 10.37
C CYS A 87 -5.64 6.78 11.19
N GLY A 88 -5.41 6.28 12.39
CA GLY A 88 -6.46 5.80 13.27
C GLY A 88 -5.88 5.42 14.62
N GLU A 89 -6.76 5.19 15.59
CA GLU A 89 -6.34 4.76 16.92
C GLU A 89 -5.94 3.30 16.87
N SER A 90 -4.65 3.03 16.75
CA SER A 90 -4.16 1.68 16.94
C SER A 90 -2.87 1.68 17.73
N SER A 91 -2.94 1.04 18.89
CA SER A 91 -1.82 0.53 19.68
C SER A 91 -1.20 -0.72 19.04
N ILE A 92 -1.35 -0.92 17.73
CA ILE A 92 -0.66 -1.99 17.04
C ILE A 92 0.82 -1.62 17.06
N GLN A 93 1.56 -2.28 17.95
CA GLN A 93 2.99 -2.40 17.76
C GLN A 93 3.17 -3.09 16.41
N ASN A 94 3.41 -2.29 15.37
CA ASN A 94 3.83 -2.80 14.09
C ASN A 94 5.07 -3.63 14.38
N GLY A 95 4.91 -4.96 14.36
CA GLY A 95 6.07 -5.86 14.31
C GLY A 95 6.97 -5.35 13.19
N SER A 96 8.28 -5.32 13.43
CA SER A 96 9.21 -4.73 12.47
C SER A 96 8.93 -5.27 11.08
N MET A 97 8.63 -4.38 10.14
CA MET A 97 8.61 -4.76 8.74
C MET A 97 10.02 -5.27 8.41
N PHE A 98 10.11 -6.45 7.80
CA PHE A 98 11.39 -6.95 7.33
C PHE A 98 12.00 -5.90 6.39
N ARG A 99 13.09 -5.30 6.84
CA ARG A 99 13.85 -4.32 6.07
C ARG A 99 15.19 -4.94 5.75
N PHE A 100 15.48 -5.12 4.47
CA PHE A 100 16.81 -5.51 4.01
C PHE A 100 17.56 -4.26 3.57
N ASP A 101 18.70 -3.97 4.20
CA ASP A 101 19.54 -2.87 3.78
C ASP A 101 20.51 -3.37 2.71
N ASN A 102 20.53 -2.73 1.53
CA ASN A 102 21.25 -3.24 0.35
C ASN A 102 22.76 -3.42 0.59
N TYR A 103 23.37 -2.68 1.52
CA TYR A 103 24.78 -2.86 1.87
C TYR A 103 25.07 -4.24 2.48
N LEU A 104 24.08 -4.94 3.03
CA LEU A 104 24.26 -6.30 3.52
C LEU A 104 24.62 -7.28 2.42
N ALA A 105 24.17 -7.02 1.19
CA ALA A 105 24.53 -7.83 0.02
C ALA A 105 25.99 -7.65 -0.41
N THR A 106 26.71 -6.64 0.11
CA THR A 106 28.13 -6.46 -0.18
C THR A 106 29.04 -7.22 0.77
N SER A 107 28.49 -7.84 1.83
CA SER A 107 29.27 -8.69 2.73
C SER A 107 29.73 -9.96 1.99
N PRO A 108 31.01 -10.38 2.15
CA PRO A 108 31.47 -11.65 1.61
C PRO A 108 30.69 -12.85 2.19
N ASP A 109 30.13 -12.70 3.39
CA ASP A 109 29.33 -13.74 4.06
C ASP A 109 27.87 -13.77 3.59
N PHE A 110 27.47 -12.84 2.71
CA PHE A 110 26.09 -12.73 2.26
C PHE A 110 25.58 -14.03 1.61
N ILE A 111 26.26 -14.47 0.55
CA ILE A 111 25.87 -15.65 -0.21
C ILE A 111 25.93 -16.93 0.65
N PRO A 112 27.01 -17.20 1.41
CA PRO A 112 27.05 -18.34 2.33
C PRO A 112 25.88 -18.38 3.33
N ALA A 113 25.53 -17.25 3.93
CA ALA A 113 24.43 -17.18 4.89
C ALA A 113 23.06 -17.41 4.24
N VAL A 114 22.80 -16.82 3.07
CA VAL A 114 21.57 -17.06 2.30
C VAL A 114 21.44 -18.54 1.99
N GLN A 115 22.50 -19.17 1.48
CA GLN A 115 22.50 -20.61 1.16
C GLN A 115 22.20 -21.47 2.38
N ASN A 116 22.85 -21.19 3.51
CA ASN A 116 22.62 -21.91 4.77
C ASN A 116 21.14 -21.82 5.20
N VAL A 117 20.57 -20.61 5.23
CA VAL A 117 19.16 -20.42 5.60
C VAL A 117 18.22 -21.08 4.59
N TRP A 118 18.53 -21.02 3.29
CA TRP A 118 17.65 -21.55 2.24
C TRP A 118 17.55 -23.08 2.23
N GLN A 119 18.51 -23.80 2.80
CA GLN A 119 18.47 -25.26 2.96
C GLN A 119 17.44 -25.72 4.01
N HIS A 120 17.00 -24.84 4.90
CA HIS A 120 16.04 -25.20 5.94
C HIS A 120 14.63 -25.37 5.35
N HIS A 121 13.97 -26.46 5.75
CA HIS A 121 12.56 -26.69 5.44
C HIS A 121 11.68 -25.89 6.41
N ILE A 122 10.74 -25.10 5.88
CA ILE A 122 9.78 -24.34 6.67
C ILE A 122 8.38 -24.82 6.29
N VAL A 123 7.63 -25.27 7.30
CA VAL A 123 6.24 -25.70 7.15
C VAL A 123 5.34 -24.48 7.02
N GLY A 124 4.55 -24.42 5.95
CA GLY A 124 3.60 -23.35 5.67
C GLY A 124 3.45 -23.09 4.17
N THR A 125 2.79 -21.99 3.82
CA THR A 125 2.70 -21.56 2.41
C THR A 125 4.06 -21.11 1.88
N THR A 126 4.24 -21.13 0.56
CA THR A 126 5.49 -20.69 -0.08
C THR A 126 5.90 -19.28 0.36
N MET A 127 4.95 -18.34 0.41
CA MET A 127 5.22 -16.97 0.86
C MET A 127 5.61 -16.92 2.34
N TYR A 128 4.95 -17.71 3.20
CA TYR A 128 5.32 -17.81 4.59
C TYR A 128 6.76 -18.34 4.75
N ALA A 129 7.14 -19.39 4.01
CA ALA A 129 8.49 -19.93 4.03
C ALA A 129 9.54 -18.89 3.59
N VAL A 130 9.27 -18.12 2.53
CA VAL A 130 10.14 -17.02 2.08
C VAL A 130 10.30 -15.96 3.16
N THR A 131 9.19 -15.48 3.76
CA THR A 131 9.24 -14.47 4.81
C THR A 131 10.04 -14.94 6.02
N ARG A 132 9.85 -16.19 6.47
CA ARG A 132 10.58 -16.74 7.61
C ARG A 132 12.08 -16.91 7.33
N LYS A 133 12.46 -17.30 6.11
CA LYS A 133 13.87 -17.36 5.70
C LYS A 133 14.51 -15.97 5.64
N LEU A 134 13.80 -14.97 5.12
CA LEU A 134 14.28 -13.59 5.14
C LEU A 134 14.49 -13.07 6.57
N MET A 135 13.55 -13.33 7.48
CA MET A 135 13.70 -12.98 8.91
C MET A 135 14.88 -13.69 9.57
N ALA A 136 15.19 -14.94 9.20
CA ALA A 136 16.33 -15.68 9.74
C ALA A 136 17.69 -15.12 9.29
N LEU A 137 17.74 -14.36 8.18
CA LEU A 137 18.96 -13.67 7.73
C LEU A 137 19.23 -12.38 8.50
N GLU A 138 18.21 -11.77 9.08
CA GLU A 138 18.31 -10.50 9.80
C GLU A 138 19.36 -10.50 10.92
N PRO A 139 19.38 -11.48 11.86
CA PRO A 139 20.39 -11.52 12.93
C PRO A 139 21.81 -11.84 12.43
N VAL A 140 21.98 -12.42 11.25
CA VAL A 140 23.32 -12.73 10.69
C VAL A 140 24.06 -11.43 10.32
N PHE A 141 23.30 -10.40 9.93
CA PHE A 141 23.84 -9.18 9.35
C PHE A 141 23.63 -7.91 10.21
N ARG A 142 22.81 -8.01 11.25
CA ARG A 142 22.49 -6.90 12.18
C ARG A 142 23.04 -7.10 13.60
N ALA A 143 24.06 -7.93 13.76
CA ALA A 143 24.77 -8.13 15.04
C ALA A 143 25.57 -6.88 15.46
#